data_AF-A0A7V5R2S9-F1
#
_entry.id   AF-A0A7V5R2S9-F1
#
_cell.length_a   1.000
_cell.length_b   1.000
_cell.length_c   1.000
_cell.angle_alpha   90.00
_cell.angle_beta   90.00
_cell.angle_gamma   90.00
#
_symmetry.space_group_name_H-M   'P 1'
#
loop_
_entity.id
_entity.type
_entity.pdbx_description
1 polymer ?
#
loop_
_entity_poly.entity_id
_entity_poly.type
_entity_poly.pdbx_seq_one_letter_code
_entity_poly.pdbx_strand_id
1 'polypeptide(L)'
;MKYILFCSAVLFNTMTFASDNANDFYLKETIKCGAEGCSVVCHEPGNRWDSFLQSKGNIEVTYFFDSGSRQLKADMGNGHYTILDTNPQYQSCRITGVVS
;
A
#
# COMPACT_ATOMS: atom_id res chain seq x y z
N MET A 1 -22.69 33.22 -52.83
CA MET A 1 -22.90 33.42 -51.38
C MET A 1 -23.10 32.01 -50.79
N LYS A 2 -22.06 31.23 -50.45
CA LYS A 2 -21.17 31.27 -49.27
C LYS A 2 -21.92 31.40 -47.93
N TYR A 3 -22.25 30.25 -47.34
CA TYR A 3 -22.48 30.10 -45.89
C TYR A 3 -21.75 28.83 -45.44
N ILE A 4 -20.56 29.01 -44.87
CA ILE A 4 -19.85 27.96 -44.12
C ILE A 4 -20.23 28.20 -42.67
N LEU A 5 -21.00 27.28 -42.10
CA LEU A 5 -21.36 27.26 -40.68
C LEU A 5 -20.14 26.82 -39.88
N PHE A 6 -19.58 27.77 -39.13
CA PHE A 6 -18.48 27.58 -38.18
C PHE A 6 -19.09 27.14 -36.84
N CYS A 7 -19.11 25.83 -36.57
CA CYS A 7 -19.44 25.32 -35.23
C CYS A 7 -18.16 25.26 -34.39
N SER A 8 -17.85 26.35 -33.72
CA SER A 8 -16.82 26.40 -32.66
C SER A 8 -17.35 25.66 -31.42
N ALA A 9 -17.01 24.38 -31.30
CA ALA A 9 -17.18 23.65 -30.04
C ALA A 9 -16.11 24.11 -29.05
N VAL A 10 -16.51 24.99 -28.14
CA VAL A 10 -15.71 25.38 -26.97
C VAL A 10 -15.68 24.18 -26.03
N LEU A 11 -14.62 23.37 -26.11
CA LEU A 11 -14.31 22.37 -25.10
C LEU A 11 -13.76 23.10 -23.87
N PHE A 12 -14.65 23.36 -22.91
CA PHE A 12 -14.25 23.66 -21.54
C PHE A 12 -13.58 22.41 -20.96
N ASN A 13 -12.26 22.34 -21.05
CA ASN A 13 -11.46 21.42 -20.24
C ASN A 13 -11.48 21.92 -18.79
N THR A 14 -12.49 21.48 -18.03
CA THR A 14 -12.41 21.52 -16.57
C THR A 14 -11.36 20.51 -16.14
N MET A 15 -10.13 20.97 -15.87
CA MET A 15 -9.16 20.18 -15.11
C MET A 15 -9.64 20.17 -13.66
N THR A 16 -10.47 19.19 -13.32
CA THR A 16 -10.76 18.85 -11.93
C THR A 16 -9.51 18.18 -11.37
N PHE A 17 -8.62 18.95 -10.74
CA PHE A 17 -7.68 18.39 -9.79
C PHE A 17 -8.49 18.04 -8.54
N ALA A 18 -8.84 16.77 -8.39
CA ALA A 18 -9.23 16.25 -7.09
C ALA A 18 -7.98 16.32 -6.21
N SER A 19 -7.93 17.35 -5.37
CA SER A 19 -7.02 17.43 -4.24
C SER A 19 -7.43 16.36 -3.24
N ASP A 20 -6.76 15.20 -3.23
CA ASP A 20 -6.86 14.19 -2.18
C ASP A 20 -6.35 14.79 -0.86
N ASN A 21 -7.23 15.46 -0.12
CA ASN A 21 -6.94 15.94 1.23
C ASN A 21 -8.25 16.01 2.02
N ALA A 22 -8.66 14.89 2.64
CA ALA A 22 -9.65 14.87 3.70
C ALA A 22 -9.65 13.54 4.46
N ASN A 23 -9.06 13.54 5.67
CA ASN A 23 -9.21 12.51 6.72
C ASN A 23 -8.85 11.08 6.33
N ASP A 24 -7.59 10.82 6.01
CA ASP A 24 -7.11 9.44 5.90
C ASP A 24 -7.03 8.82 7.31
N PHE A 25 -8.03 7.99 7.65
CA PHE A 25 -8.05 7.15 8.86
C PHE A 25 -6.95 6.07 8.86
N TYR A 26 -6.17 6.02 7.79
CA TYR A 26 -5.08 5.09 7.60
C TYR A 26 -3.93 5.72 6.79
N LEU A 27 -2.70 5.27 7.00
CA LEU A 27 -1.53 5.63 6.18
C LEU A 27 -1.12 4.44 5.32
N LYS A 28 -0.77 4.67 4.06
CA LYS A 28 -0.19 3.65 3.18
C LYS A 28 1.28 3.94 2.92
N GLU A 29 2.09 2.90 3.04
CA GLU A 29 3.50 2.90 2.69
C GLU A 29 3.82 1.67 1.82
N THR A 30 4.91 1.74 1.06
CA THR A 30 5.40 0.60 0.28
C THR A 30 6.83 0.30 0.67
N ILE A 31 7.07 -0.92 1.15
CA ILE A 31 8.41 -1.44 1.39
C ILE A 31 8.92 -2.01 0.06
N LYS A 32 10.03 -1.45 -0.40
CA LYS A 32 10.69 -1.88 -1.63
C LYS A 32 11.57 -3.08 -1.33
N CYS A 33 11.30 -4.19 -2.02
CA CYS A 33 12.04 -5.42 -1.86
C CYS A 33 13.07 -5.58 -2.98
N GLY A 34 14.18 -6.25 -2.67
CA GLY A 34 15.17 -6.65 -3.67
C GLY A 34 14.62 -7.69 -4.65
N ALA A 35 15.45 -8.08 -5.63
CA ALA A 35 15.06 -9.04 -6.66
C ALA A 35 14.65 -10.42 -6.09
N GLU A 36 15.21 -10.82 -4.95
CA GLU A 36 14.88 -12.06 -4.25
C GLU A 36 13.65 -11.94 -3.32
N GLY A 37 13.06 -10.74 -3.22
CA GLY A 37 11.94 -10.46 -2.34
C GLY A 37 12.32 -10.05 -0.91
N CYS A 38 11.32 -10.00 -0.03
CA CYS A 38 11.51 -9.70 1.39
C CYS A 38 10.92 -10.79 2.28
N SER A 39 11.37 -10.83 3.53
CA SER A 39 10.69 -11.57 4.59
C SER A 39 10.44 -10.70 5.81
N VAL A 40 9.30 -10.91 6.46
CA VAL A 40 8.91 -10.27 7.71
C VAL A 40 8.75 -11.36 8.75
N VAL A 41 9.40 -11.17 9.90
CA VAL A 41 9.22 -12.01 11.09
C VAL A 41 8.71 -11.09 12.19
N CYS A 42 7.54 -11.41 12.74
CA CYS A 42 6.93 -10.63 13.80
C CYS A 42 6.78 -11.47 15.07
N HIS A 43 7.35 -10.97 16.16
CA HIS A 43 7.29 -11.59 17.48
C HIS A 43 6.38 -10.80 18.42
N GLU A 44 5.46 -11.50 19.08
CA GLU A 44 4.59 -10.95 20.12
C GLU A 44 4.98 -11.53 21.49
N PRO A 45 5.29 -10.70 22.50
CA PRO A 45 5.63 -11.12 23.84
C PRO A 45 4.55 -12.03 24.45
N GLY A 46 4.98 -13.15 25.01
CA GLY A 46 4.07 -14.15 25.59
C GLY A 46 3.49 -15.13 24.57
N ASN A 47 3.68 -14.88 23.27
CA ASN A 47 3.32 -15.84 22.24
C ASN A 47 4.49 -16.82 21.99
N ARG A 48 4.15 -18.10 21.80
CA ARG A 48 5.15 -19.17 21.62
C ARG A 48 5.74 -19.17 20.20
N TRP A 49 4.98 -18.67 19.23
CA TRP A 49 5.29 -18.76 17.81
C TRP A 49 5.38 -17.38 17.17
N ASP A 50 6.28 -17.23 16.21
CA ASP A 50 6.40 -16.02 15.41
C ASP A 50 5.48 -16.07 14.20
N SER A 51 4.96 -14.90 13.82
CA SER A 51 4.28 -14.72 12.54
C SER A 51 5.30 -14.47 11.45
N PHE A 52 5.15 -15.16 10.31
CA PHE A 52 6.06 -15.05 9.18
C PHE A 52 5.32 -14.64 7.91
N LEU A 53 5.92 -13.71 7.16
CA LEU A 53 5.45 -13.28 5.85
C LEU A 53 6.63 -13.33 4.87
N GLN A 54 6.44 -13.95 3.72
CA GLN A 54 7.40 -13.89 2.62
C GLN A 54 6.76 -13.21 1.42
N SER A 55 7.53 -12.35 0.75
CA SER A 55 7.10 -11.61 -0.44
C SER A 55 8.10 -11.86 -1.55
N LYS A 56 7.63 -12.12 -2.76
CA LYS A 56 8.44 -12.10 -3.99
C LYS A 56 8.52 -10.71 -4.62
N GLY A 57 7.62 -9.81 -4.21
CA GLY A 57 7.57 -8.42 -4.67
C GLY A 57 7.61 -7.44 -3.51
N ASN A 58 7.17 -6.20 -3.78
CA ASN A 58 7.03 -5.18 -2.75
C ASN A 58 5.96 -5.55 -1.73
N ILE A 59 6.06 -4.98 -0.53
CA ILE A 59 5.05 -5.14 0.51
C ILE A 59 4.30 -3.81 0.66
N GLU A 60 2.98 -3.86 0.52
CA GLU A 60 2.09 -2.74 0.85
C GLU A 60 1.82 -2.76 2.36
N VAL A 61 2.07 -1.64 3.03
CA VAL A 61 1.82 -1.48 4.46
C VAL A 61 0.69 -0.50 4.64
N THR A 62 -0.36 -0.91 5.35
CA THR A 62 -1.46 -0.02 5.74
C THR A 62 -1.49 0.10 7.26
N TYR A 63 -1.40 1.33 7.77
CA TYR A 63 -1.50 1.65 9.18
C TYR A 63 -2.89 2.17 9.46
N PHE A 64 -3.64 1.55 10.36
CA PHE A 64 -4.98 2.01 10.74
C PHE A 64 -4.89 2.79 12.05
N PHE A 65 -5.16 4.09 12.02
CA PHE A 65 -4.98 4.95 13.20
C PHE A 65 -5.97 4.64 14.32
N ASP A 66 -7.20 4.27 13.97
CA ASP A 66 -8.27 3.98 14.93
C ASP A 66 -7.98 2.74 15.79
N SER A 67 -7.55 1.65 15.14
CA SER A 67 -7.20 0.41 15.84
C SER A 67 -5.74 0.38 16.31
N GLY A 68 -4.91 1.30 15.84
CA GLY A 68 -3.45 1.23 15.98
C GLY A 68 -2.82 0.04 15.25
N SER A 69 -3.57 -0.75 14.48
CA SER A 69 -3.05 -1.94 13.79
C SER A 69 -2.30 -1.61 12.51
N ARG A 70 -1.44 -2.53 12.08
CA ARG A 70 -0.73 -2.44 10.80
C ARG A 70 -0.97 -3.72 10.01
N GLN A 71 -1.41 -3.58 8.76
CA GLN A 71 -1.59 -4.68 7.82
C GLN A 71 -0.45 -4.68 6.79
N LEU A 72 0.18 -5.83 6.59
CA LEU A 72 1.20 -6.04 5.57
C LEU A 72 0.62 -6.96 4.49
N LYS A 73 0.55 -6.45 3.26
CA LYS A 73 0.14 -7.22 2.09
C LYS A 73 1.38 -7.50 1.24
N ALA A 74 1.78 -8.77 1.20
CA ALA A 74 2.93 -9.25 0.44
C ALA A 74 2.50 -9.88 -0.88
N ASP A 75 3.24 -9.54 -1.94
CA ASP A 75 3.07 -10.13 -3.27
C ASP A 75 3.75 -11.50 -3.34
N MET A 76 2.99 -12.55 -3.63
CA MET A 76 3.46 -13.93 -3.74
C MET A 76 3.86 -14.30 -5.19
N GLY A 77 3.73 -13.35 -6.11
CA GLY A 77 3.83 -13.53 -7.55
C GLY A 77 2.52 -14.02 -8.17
N ASN A 78 2.44 -13.93 -9.51
CA ASN A 78 1.29 -14.41 -10.29
C ASN A 78 -0.06 -13.82 -9.87
N GLY A 79 -0.07 -12.59 -9.34
CA GLY A 79 -1.30 -11.91 -8.88
C GLY A 79 -1.83 -12.40 -7.53
N HIS A 80 -1.12 -13.28 -6.84
CA HIS A 80 -1.49 -13.72 -5.50
C HIS A 80 -0.86 -12.85 -4.42
N TYR A 81 -1.58 -12.64 -3.33
CA TYR A 81 -1.09 -11.92 -2.18
C TYR A 81 -1.41 -12.67 -0.89
N THR A 82 -0.60 -12.42 0.13
CA THR A 82 -0.84 -12.86 1.50
C THR A 82 -0.86 -11.65 2.42
N ILE A 83 -1.67 -11.73 3.47
CA ILE A 83 -1.88 -10.62 4.40
C ILE A 83 -1.43 -11.07 5.78
N LEU A 84 -0.67 -10.21 6.45
CA LEU A 84 -0.35 -10.32 7.86
C LEU A 84 -0.86 -9.07 8.58
N ASP A 85 -1.86 -9.27 9.42
CA ASP A 85 -2.29 -8.25 10.37
C ASP A 85 -1.37 -8.29 11.60
N THR A 86 -0.89 -7.12 11.99
CA THR A 86 -0.02 -6.94 13.15
C THR A 86 -0.68 -5.99 14.14
N ASN A 87 -0.52 -6.32 15.43
CA ASN A 87 -0.92 -5.44 16.52
C ASN A 87 0.33 -4.80 17.12
N PRO A 88 0.75 -3.62 16.62
CA PRO A 88 2.08 -3.08 16.88
C PRO A 88 2.27 -2.57 18.31
N GLN A 89 1.22 -2.54 19.15
CA GLN A 89 1.38 -2.20 20.57
C GLN A 89 2.23 -3.22 21.33
N TYR A 90 2.21 -4.48 20.90
CA TYR A 90 2.96 -5.56 21.55
C TYR A 90 3.89 -6.27 20.58
N GLN A 91 3.66 -6.18 19.28
CA GLN A 91 4.39 -6.95 18.29
C GLN A 91 5.59 -6.18 17.73
N SER A 92 6.76 -6.82 17.72
CA SER A 92 7.97 -6.30 17.07
C SER A 92 8.22 -7.07 15.78
N CYS A 93 8.36 -6.37 14.66
CA CYS A 93 8.59 -6.98 13.35
C CYS A 93 9.97 -6.64 12.81
N ARG A 94 10.72 -7.66 12.40
CA ARG A 94 11.96 -7.51 11.64
C ARG A 94 11.70 -7.79 10.17
N ILE A 95 12.18 -6.90 9.29
CA ILE A 95 12.07 -7.04 7.85
C ILE A 95 13.47 -7.18 7.26
N THR A 96 13.65 -8.14 6.36
CA THR A 96 14.91 -8.42 5.66
C THR A 96 14.69 -8.48 4.16
N GLY A 97 15.72 -8.14 3.37
CA GLY A 97 15.63 -8.08 1.90
C GLY A 97 15.13 -6.73 1.34
N VAL A 98 15.02 -5.71 2.20
CA VAL A 98 14.61 -4.35 1.81
C VAL A 98 15.73 -3.65 1.03
N VAL A 99 15.37 -2.91 0.00
CA VAL A 99 16.28 -2.02 -0.75
C VAL A 99 15.81 -0.57 -0.60
N SER A 100 16.78 0.34 -0.46
CA SER A 100 16.57 1.79 -0.29
C SER A 100 16.51 2.52 -1.63
#